data_AF-A0A1G2ZS11-F1
#
_entry.id   AF-A0A1G2ZS11-F1
#
_cell.length_a   1.000
_cell.length_b   1.000
_cell.length_c   1.000
_cell.angle_alpha   90.00
_cell.angle_beta   90.00
_cell.angle_gamma   90.00
#
_symmetry.space_group_name_H-M   'P 1'
#
loop_
_entity.id
_entity.type
_entity.pdbx_description
1 polymer ?
#
loop_
_entity_poly.entity_id
_entity_poly.type
_entity_poly.pdbx_seq_one_letter_code
_entity_poly.pdbx_strand_id
1 'polypeptide(L)'
;MRKPKDYWKDFRNVRREVLAFVDDQGEPGKMPTITELRGAGHGSLVIAIHKYHGDFPKVARRLRLAMTHKPKGYWKDFRNLKREILAFVSESAEPGRMPTMRELKHAGHASLVSAIHQYHGSLFEVAQRLDLSVPQRPIGYWKDFGNVRQELLAFVAEHGIAGKMPTGSELRRAGQNSLASAIHKYHGDFREVAHRLGLSITRTYEGRGRRFDRPESGSSGWLDPSERGQFRPTP
;
A
#
# COMPACT_ATOMS: atom_id res chain seq x y z
N MET A 1 30.28 -19.32 26.95
CA MET A 1 31.55 -19.01 27.66
C MET A 1 31.55 -17.53 28.08
N ARG A 2 31.82 -17.22 29.35
CA ARG A 2 31.81 -15.83 29.84
C ARG A 2 33.11 -15.13 29.40
N LYS A 3 32.98 -14.03 28.66
CA LYS A 3 34.15 -13.25 28.21
C LYS A 3 34.80 -12.52 29.41
N PRO A 4 36.11 -12.23 29.36
CA PRO A 4 36.84 -11.53 30.42
C PRO A 4 36.25 -10.15 30.77
N LYS A 5 36.60 -9.64 31.96
CA LYS A 5 36.27 -8.27 32.37
C LYS A 5 36.79 -7.29 31.30
N ASP A 6 35.96 -6.29 30.97
CA ASP A 6 36.23 -5.25 29.96
C ASP A 6 36.37 -5.70 28.49
N TYR A 7 36.24 -7.00 28.18
CA TYR A 7 36.27 -7.52 26.81
C TYR A 7 35.38 -6.73 25.85
N TRP A 8 34.15 -6.43 26.29
CA TRP A 8 33.14 -5.73 25.50
C TRP A 8 33.36 -4.23 25.37
N LYS A 9 34.24 -3.62 26.18
CA LYS A 9 34.59 -2.20 26.06
C LYS A 9 35.56 -1.97 24.90
N ASP A 10 36.36 -2.96 24.53
CA ASP A 10 37.26 -2.87 23.39
C ASP A 10 36.50 -3.10 22.07
N PHE A 11 36.50 -2.09 21.20
CA PHE A 11 35.85 -2.17 19.90
C PHE A 11 36.44 -3.25 19.00
N ARG A 12 37.71 -3.64 19.17
CA ARG A 12 38.33 -4.74 18.38
C ARG A 12 37.62 -6.06 18.62
N ASN A 13 37.19 -6.32 19.85
CA ASN A 13 36.43 -7.51 20.19
C ASN A 13 35.01 -7.45 19.61
N VAL A 14 34.35 -6.30 19.67
CA VAL A 14 33.04 -6.11 19.03
C VAL A 14 33.14 -6.28 17.50
N ARG A 15 34.14 -5.69 16.87
CA ARG A 15 34.43 -5.87 15.43
C ARG A 15 34.58 -7.34 15.09
N ARG A 16 35.43 -8.07 15.83
CA ARG A 16 35.66 -9.50 15.57
C ARG A 16 34.37 -10.30 15.67
N GLU A 17 33.58 -10.09 16.72
CA GLU A 17 32.35 -10.87 16.95
C GLU A 17 31.25 -10.53 15.94
N VAL A 18 31.11 -9.26 15.54
CA VAL A 18 30.17 -8.86 14.49
C VAL A 18 30.58 -9.45 13.14
N LEU A 19 31.86 -9.33 12.75
CA LEU A 19 32.32 -9.85 11.46
C LEU A 19 32.30 -11.38 11.42
N ALA A 20 32.68 -12.06 12.51
CA ALA A 20 32.55 -13.52 12.61
C ALA A 20 31.10 -13.97 12.43
N PHE A 21 30.14 -13.26 13.04
CA PHE A 21 28.72 -13.56 12.79
C PHE A 21 28.32 -13.32 11.33
N VAL A 22 28.77 -12.22 10.72
CA VAL A 22 28.47 -11.92 9.31
C VAL A 22 29.02 -13.01 8.38
N ASP A 23 30.22 -13.50 8.63
CA ASP A 23 30.87 -14.52 7.82
C ASP A 23 30.22 -15.91 8.02
N ASP A 24 29.85 -16.27 9.26
CA ASP A 24 29.34 -17.60 9.59
C ASP A 24 27.83 -17.77 9.33
N GLN A 25 27.03 -16.74 9.62
CA GLN A 25 25.56 -16.84 9.68
C GLN A 25 24.82 -15.63 9.09
N GLY A 26 25.54 -14.56 8.72
CA GLY A 26 24.95 -13.32 8.23
C GLY A 26 24.98 -13.19 6.72
N GLU A 27 24.63 -11.99 6.25
CA GLU A 27 24.74 -11.62 4.85
C GLU A 27 25.97 -10.72 4.65
N PRO A 28 26.87 -11.05 3.70
CA PRO A 28 28.08 -10.28 3.46
C PRO A 28 27.79 -8.79 3.26
N GLY A 29 28.51 -7.95 4.01
CA GLY A 29 28.37 -6.49 3.93
C GLY A 29 27.13 -5.91 4.63
N LYS A 30 26.26 -6.72 5.25
CA LYS A 30 25.13 -6.23 6.05
C LYS A 30 25.37 -6.35 7.54
N MET A 31 24.86 -5.38 8.28
CA MET A 31 24.90 -5.36 9.73
C MET A 31 23.84 -6.33 10.26
N PRO A 32 24.22 -7.32 11.09
CA PRO A 32 23.26 -8.24 11.70
C PRO A 32 22.21 -7.49 12.53
N THR A 33 20.98 -7.98 12.48
CA THR A 33 19.88 -7.47 13.29
C THR A 33 20.01 -7.91 14.74
N ILE A 34 19.35 -7.17 15.63
CA ILE A 34 19.23 -7.56 17.05
C ILE A 34 18.59 -8.94 17.18
N THR A 35 17.61 -9.26 16.33
CA THR A 35 16.90 -10.54 16.35
C THR A 35 17.80 -11.69 15.92
N GLU A 36 18.57 -11.53 14.85
CA GLU A 36 19.55 -12.53 14.38
C GLU A 36 20.59 -12.81 15.47
N LEU A 37 21.21 -11.76 16.02
CA LEU A 37 22.22 -11.92 17.08
C LEU A 37 21.64 -12.57 18.34
N ARG A 38 20.41 -12.22 18.75
CA ARG A 38 19.78 -12.86 19.91
C ARG A 38 19.39 -14.31 19.64
N GLY A 39 18.84 -14.60 18.46
CA GLY A 39 18.46 -15.94 18.04
C GLY A 39 19.65 -16.89 18.01
N ALA A 40 20.83 -16.39 17.62
CA ALA A 40 22.09 -17.13 17.64
C ALA A 40 22.84 -17.12 18.99
N GLY A 41 22.24 -16.59 20.06
CA GLY A 41 22.85 -16.57 21.40
C GLY A 41 23.89 -15.47 21.66
N HIS A 42 24.09 -14.54 20.72
CA HIS A 42 25.00 -13.37 20.86
C HIS A 42 24.36 -12.21 21.64
N GLY A 43 23.50 -12.48 22.63
CA GLY A 43 22.83 -11.45 23.43
C GLY A 43 23.79 -10.52 24.18
N SER A 44 24.95 -11.03 24.61
CA SER A 44 26.00 -10.21 25.26
C SER A 44 26.63 -9.19 24.30
N LEU A 45 26.77 -9.54 23.02
CA LEU A 45 27.25 -8.62 21.98
C LEU A 45 26.25 -7.50 21.74
N VAL A 46 24.94 -7.82 21.69
CA VAL A 46 23.88 -6.82 21.56
C VAL A 46 23.94 -5.81 22.71
N ILE A 47 24.03 -6.30 23.95
CA ILE A 47 24.15 -5.44 25.14
C ILE A 47 25.41 -4.58 25.06
N ALA A 48 26.55 -5.14 24.64
CA ALA A 48 27.80 -4.42 24.51
C ALA A 48 27.72 -3.27 23.49
N ILE A 49 27.11 -3.51 22.33
CA ILE A 49 26.93 -2.51 21.27
C ILE A 49 26.14 -1.30 21.79
N HIS A 50 25.02 -1.54 22.47
CA HIS A 50 24.22 -0.46 23.07
C HIS A 50 24.97 0.25 24.20
N LYS A 51 25.58 -0.51 25.12
CA LYS A 51 26.15 0.02 26.36
C LYS A 51 27.45 0.79 26.15
N TYR A 52 28.32 0.37 25.23
CA TYR A 52 29.67 0.90 25.11
C TYR A 52 29.98 1.55 23.76
N HIS A 53 29.26 1.21 22.69
CA HIS A 53 29.67 1.58 21.32
C HIS A 53 28.69 2.50 20.58
N GLY A 54 27.66 2.99 21.26
CA GLY A 54 26.73 3.99 20.74
C GLY A 54 25.79 3.44 19.66
N ASP A 55 25.35 2.20 19.83
CA ASP A 55 24.29 1.53 19.06
C ASP A 55 24.69 0.98 17.68
N PHE A 56 23.84 0.13 17.12
CA PHE A 56 24.02 -0.59 15.85
C PHE A 56 24.34 0.35 14.68
N PRO A 57 23.67 1.50 14.47
CA PRO A 57 24.02 2.39 13.36
C PRO A 57 25.45 2.95 13.44
N LYS A 58 25.95 3.21 14.66
CA LYS A 58 27.31 3.72 14.85
C LYS A 58 28.35 2.64 14.60
N VAL A 59 28.09 1.42 15.06
CA VAL A 59 28.94 0.24 14.80
C VAL A 59 28.94 -0.11 13.31
N ALA A 60 27.77 -0.16 12.66
CA ALA A 60 27.62 -0.46 11.24
C ALA A 60 28.46 0.50 10.38
N ARG A 61 28.37 1.81 10.62
CA ARG A 61 29.19 2.82 9.94
C ARG A 61 30.69 2.62 10.16
N ARG A 62 31.10 2.26 11.39
CA ARG A 62 32.52 2.02 11.72
C ARG A 62 33.06 0.74 11.07
N LEU A 63 32.20 -0.22 10.79
CA LEU A 63 32.51 -1.48 10.09
C LEU A 63 32.23 -1.44 8.60
N ARG A 64 31.68 -0.33 8.07
CA ARG A 64 31.20 -0.19 6.69
C ARG A 64 30.17 -1.25 6.29
N LEU A 65 29.31 -1.64 7.25
CA LEU A 65 28.19 -2.55 7.04
C LEU A 65 26.91 -1.76 6.76
N ALA A 66 26.07 -2.27 5.85
CA ALA A 66 24.76 -1.71 5.54
C ALA A 66 23.73 -2.10 6.60
N MET A 67 22.97 -1.14 7.11
CA MET A 67 21.85 -1.42 8.02
C MET A 67 20.66 -1.97 7.23
N THR A 68 20.06 -3.06 7.73
CA THR A 68 18.84 -3.66 7.16
C THR A 68 17.60 -2.80 7.37
N HIS A 69 17.57 -1.99 8.43
CA HIS A 69 16.48 -1.07 8.72
C HIS A 69 16.97 0.37 8.87
N LYS A 70 16.17 1.31 8.37
CA LYS A 70 16.43 2.74 8.55
C LYS A 70 16.02 3.17 9.97
N PRO A 71 16.73 4.12 10.61
CA PRO A 71 16.43 4.53 11.99
C PRO A 71 15.05 5.18 12.13
N LYS A 72 14.53 5.21 13.36
CA LYS A 72 13.24 5.87 13.66
C LYS A 72 13.27 7.33 13.20
N GLY A 73 12.23 7.75 12.48
CA GLY A 73 12.12 9.11 11.94
C GLY A 73 12.87 9.35 10.63
N TYR A 74 13.72 8.42 10.17
CA TYR A 74 14.42 8.54 8.88
C TYR A 74 13.47 8.86 7.72
N TRP A 75 12.37 8.11 7.66
CA TRP A 75 11.35 8.22 6.62
C TRP A 75 10.49 9.48 6.72
N LYS A 76 10.50 10.20 7.85
CA LYS A 76 9.77 11.47 7.99
C LYS A 76 10.49 12.63 7.31
N ASP A 77 11.81 12.51 7.15
CA ASP A 77 12.59 13.53 6.45
C ASP A 77 12.51 13.32 4.93
N PHE A 78 11.93 14.30 4.23
CA PHE A 78 11.80 14.28 2.78
C PHE A 78 13.14 14.18 2.06
N ARG A 79 14.25 14.67 2.64
CA ARG A 79 15.59 14.55 2.05
C ARG A 79 16.03 13.08 1.96
N ASN A 80 15.71 12.29 2.98
CA ASN A 80 15.98 10.85 2.98
C ASN A 80 15.08 10.15 1.96
N LEU A 81 13.79 10.49 1.92
CA LEU A 81 12.86 9.96 0.92
C LEU A 81 13.36 10.23 -0.52
N LYS A 82 13.70 11.50 -0.80
CA LYS A 82 14.26 11.96 -2.08
C LYS A 82 15.49 11.14 -2.47
N ARG A 83 16.44 10.95 -1.54
CA ARG A 83 17.65 10.18 -1.81
C ARG A 83 17.33 8.74 -2.24
N GLU A 84 16.44 8.07 -1.52
CA GLU A 84 16.12 6.66 -1.80
C GLU A 84 15.36 6.51 -3.12
N ILE A 85 14.43 7.42 -3.42
CA ILE A 85 13.71 7.41 -4.71
C ILE A 85 14.67 7.69 -5.87
N LEU A 86 15.52 8.72 -5.76
CA LEU A 86 16.46 9.05 -6.83
C LEU A 86 17.52 7.97 -7.03
N ALA A 87 17.97 7.32 -5.96
CA ALA A 87 18.86 6.16 -6.08
C ALA A 87 18.19 5.04 -6.89
N PHE A 88 16.95 4.69 -6.54
CA PHE A 88 16.17 3.70 -7.30
C PHE A 88 16.00 4.09 -8.78
N VAL A 89 15.65 5.35 -9.04
CA VAL A 89 15.46 5.86 -10.41
C VAL A 89 16.77 5.81 -11.20
N SER A 90 17.91 6.14 -10.58
CA SER A 90 19.21 6.14 -11.24
C SER A 90 19.69 4.75 -11.66
N GLU A 91 19.22 3.71 -10.98
CA GLU A 91 19.49 2.30 -11.29
C GLU A 91 18.47 1.71 -12.29
N SER A 92 17.42 2.45 -12.62
CA SER A 92 16.34 1.99 -13.51
C SER A 92 16.64 2.29 -14.99
N ALA A 93 15.99 1.54 -15.88
CA ALA A 93 16.10 1.74 -17.33
C ALA A 93 15.43 3.04 -17.84
N GLU A 94 14.64 3.73 -17.01
CA GLU A 94 13.92 4.95 -17.38
C GLU A 94 14.24 6.11 -16.42
N PRO A 95 15.43 6.73 -16.54
CA PRO A 95 15.80 7.89 -15.74
C PRO A 95 14.78 9.03 -15.87
N GLY A 96 14.46 9.67 -14.75
CA GLY A 96 13.48 10.77 -14.74
C GLY A 96 12.01 10.32 -14.71
N ARG A 97 11.74 9.01 -14.68
CA ARG A 97 10.40 8.47 -14.42
C ARG A 97 10.22 8.13 -12.95
N MET A 98 9.09 8.53 -12.39
CA MET A 98 8.67 8.12 -11.05
C MET A 98 8.36 6.62 -11.06
N PRO A 99 9.01 5.81 -10.21
CA PRO A 99 8.71 4.40 -10.12
C PRO A 99 7.32 4.21 -9.52
N THR A 100 6.58 3.22 -10.01
CA THR A 100 5.28 2.85 -9.46
C THR A 100 5.45 2.20 -8.08
N MET A 101 4.40 2.22 -7.27
CA MET A 101 4.41 1.52 -5.97
C MET A 101 4.68 0.03 -6.12
N ARG A 102 4.24 -0.58 -7.23
CA ARG A 102 4.47 -1.99 -7.53
C ARG A 102 5.94 -2.27 -7.79
N GLU A 103 6.61 -1.43 -8.58
CA GLU A 103 8.04 -1.55 -8.86
C GLU A 103 8.87 -1.43 -7.59
N LEU A 104 8.56 -0.44 -6.75
CA LEU A 104 9.22 -0.27 -5.46
C LEU A 104 9.02 -1.48 -4.53
N LYS A 105 7.79 -2.01 -4.42
CA LYS A 105 7.53 -3.23 -3.62
C LYS A 105 8.26 -4.44 -4.17
N HIS A 106 8.24 -4.66 -5.48
CA HIS A 106 8.88 -5.82 -6.11
C HIS A 106 10.39 -5.80 -5.92
N ALA A 107 11.01 -4.61 -5.90
CA ALA A 107 12.42 -4.42 -5.59
C ALA A 107 12.74 -4.38 -4.08
N GLY A 108 11.79 -4.74 -3.20
CA GLY A 108 12.03 -4.83 -1.75
C GLY A 108 11.95 -3.50 -1.00
N HIS A 109 11.57 -2.39 -1.64
CA HIS A 109 11.43 -1.08 -1.01
C HIS A 109 10.04 -0.85 -0.37
N ALA A 110 9.47 -1.87 0.27
CA ALA A 110 8.16 -1.77 0.90
C ALA A 110 8.07 -0.68 1.99
N SER A 111 9.13 -0.48 2.79
CA SER A 111 9.19 0.60 3.78
C SER A 111 9.17 2.00 3.15
N LEU A 112 9.75 2.16 1.96
CA LEU A 112 9.71 3.42 1.22
C LEU A 112 8.28 3.70 0.74
N VAL A 113 7.58 2.68 0.22
CA VAL A 113 6.17 2.79 -0.17
C VAL A 113 5.30 3.20 1.01
N SER A 114 5.47 2.55 2.18
CA SER A 114 4.76 2.93 3.39
C SER A 114 5.09 4.36 3.85
N ALA A 115 6.35 4.78 3.72
CA ALA A 115 6.80 6.12 4.08
C ALA A 115 6.13 7.21 3.23
N ILE A 116 6.01 6.99 1.92
CA ILE A 116 5.33 7.92 1.01
C ILE A 116 3.91 8.16 1.52
N HIS A 117 3.14 7.08 1.70
CA HIS A 117 1.74 7.17 2.12
C HIS A 117 1.57 7.76 3.54
N GLN A 118 2.47 7.43 4.48
CA GLN A 118 2.32 7.87 5.88
C GLN A 118 2.75 9.31 6.12
N TYR A 119 3.76 9.81 5.40
CA TYR A 119 4.42 11.07 5.75
C TYR A 119 4.47 12.10 4.63
N HIS A 120 4.40 11.67 3.37
CA HIS A 120 4.68 12.55 2.23
C HIS A 120 3.54 12.63 1.21
N GLY A 121 2.38 12.07 1.57
CA GLY A 121 1.16 12.14 0.77
C GLY A 121 1.11 11.06 -0.30
N SER A 122 0.99 11.47 -1.57
CA SER A 122 0.85 10.53 -2.69
C SER A 122 2.12 10.38 -3.53
N LEU A 123 2.21 9.28 -4.30
CA LEU A 123 3.28 9.10 -5.29
C LEU A 123 3.37 10.29 -6.26
N PHE A 124 2.22 10.84 -6.62
CA PHE A 124 2.10 11.96 -7.54
C PHE A 124 2.66 13.26 -6.95
N GLU A 125 2.32 13.59 -5.70
CA GLU A 125 2.87 14.76 -5.00
C GLU A 125 4.38 14.65 -4.82
N VAL A 126 4.87 13.45 -4.50
CA VAL A 126 6.31 13.20 -4.42
C VAL A 126 6.96 13.34 -5.80
N ALA A 127 6.36 12.82 -6.86
CA ALA A 127 6.87 12.96 -8.22
C ALA A 127 6.99 14.43 -8.63
N GLN A 128 5.98 15.26 -8.36
CA GLN A 128 6.03 16.70 -8.61
C GLN A 128 7.18 17.38 -7.84
N ARG A 129 7.35 17.06 -6.56
CA ARG A 129 8.44 17.62 -5.74
C ARG A 129 9.84 17.20 -6.20
N LEU A 130 9.93 16.06 -6.90
CA LEU A 130 11.19 15.51 -7.40
C LEU A 130 11.42 15.79 -8.89
N ASP A 131 10.49 16.48 -9.55
CA ASP A 131 10.50 16.72 -11.00
C ASP A 131 10.62 15.41 -11.81
N LEU A 132 9.89 14.38 -11.36
CA LEU A 132 9.83 13.06 -12.01
C LEU A 132 8.51 12.92 -12.78
N SER A 133 8.59 12.35 -13.98
CA SER A 133 7.42 12.03 -14.78
C SER A 133 6.67 10.86 -14.18
N VAL A 134 5.37 11.03 -13.89
CA VAL A 134 4.53 9.88 -13.54
C VAL A 134 4.14 9.12 -14.80
N PRO A 135 4.14 7.78 -14.80
CA PRO A 135 3.65 7.00 -15.94
C PRO A 135 2.17 7.34 -16.18
N GLN A 136 1.91 8.09 -17.25
CA GLN A 136 0.56 8.44 -17.66
C GLN A 136 -0.04 7.29 -18.45
N ARG A 137 -1.26 6.88 -18.09
CA ARG A 137 -2.05 6.01 -18.95
C ARG A 137 -2.47 6.80 -20.20
N PRO A 138 -2.50 6.19 -21.40
CA PRO A 138 -2.92 6.89 -22.61
C PRO A 138 -4.34 7.43 -22.48
N ILE A 139 -4.65 8.49 -23.25
CA ILE A 139 -6.00 9.07 -23.30
C ILE A 139 -7.00 7.97 -23.66
N GLY A 140 -8.07 7.85 -22.87
CA GLY A 140 -9.09 6.82 -23.07
C GLY A 140 -8.79 5.47 -22.42
N TYR A 141 -7.63 5.27 -21.81
CA TYR A 141 -7.26 4.02 -21.11
C TYR A 141 -8.35 3.54 -20.14
N TRP A 142 -8.87 4.46 -19.32
CA TRP A 142 -9.91 4.18 -18.34
C TRP A 142 -11.33 4.02 -18.92
N LYS A 143 -11.55 4.40 -20.17
CA LYS A 143 -12.82 4.17 -20.88
C LYS A 143 -12.93 2.74 -21.39
N ASP A 144 -11.80 2.06 -21.57
CA ASP A 144 -11.75 0.65 -21.95
C ASP A 144 -12.00 -0.23 -20.72
N PHE A 145 -13.04 -1.06 -20.79
CA PHE A 145 -13.39 -1.98 -19.71
C PHE A 145 -12.35 -3.08 -19.52
N GLY A 146 -11.63 -3.50 -20.57
CA GLY A 146 -10.56 -4.49 -20.49
C GLY A 146 -9.42 -4.02 -19.58
N ASN A 147 -9.06 -2.74 -19.69
CA ASN A 147 -8.08 -2.10 -18.81
C ASN A 147 -8.57 -2.02 -17.37
N VAL A 148 -9.82 -1.59 -17.15
CA VAL A 148 -10.42 -1.54 -15.81
C VAL A 148 -10.47 -2.94 -15.18
N ARG A 149 -10.87 -3.96 -15.95
CA ARG A 149 -10.85 -5.37 -15.54
C ARG A 149 -9.47 -5.81 -15.11
N GLN A 150 -8.45 -5.55 -15.93
CA GLN A 150 -7.06 -5.95 -15.63
C GLN A 150 -6.56 -5.31 -14.33
N GLU A 151 -6.74 -4.00 -14.18
CA GLU A 151 -6.32 -3.25 -12.99
C GLU A 151 -7.05 -3.70 -11.73
N LEU A 152 -8.35 -3.94 -11.82
CA LEU A 152 -9.17 -4.37 -10.70
C LEU A 152 -8.85 -5.80 -10.26
N LEU A 153 -8.64 -6.72 -11.21
CA LEU A 153 -8.22 -8.10 -10.88
C LEU A 153 -6.80 -8.14 -10.32
N ALA A 154 -5.89 -7.31 -10.83
CA ALA A 154 -4.55 -7.16 -10.27
C ALA A 154 -4.61 -6.64 -8.82
N PHE A 155 -5.47 -5.65 -8.56
CA PHE A 155 -5.72 -5.16 -7.19
C PHE A 155 -6.24 -6.25 -6.27
N VAL A 156 -7.23 -7.02 -6.73
CA VAL A 156 -7.84 -8.12 -5.97
C VAL A 156 -6.81 -9.20 -5.61
N ALA A 157 -5.95 -9.57 -6.56
CA ALA A 157 -4.88 -10.53 -6.35
C ALA A 157 -3.83 -10.00 -5.37
N GLU A 158 -3.40 -8.74 -5.51
CA GLU A 158 -2.39 -8.12 -4.64
C GLU A 158 -2.86 -8.01 -3.18
N HIS A 159 -4.15 -7.74 -2.96
CA HIS A 159 -4.71 -7.52 -1.62
C HIS A 159 -5.34 -8.78 -1.02
N GLY A 160 -5.25 -9.93 -1.70
CA GLY A 160 -5.75 -11.22 -1.18
C GLY A 160 -7.27 -11.29 -1.02
N ILE A 161 -8.03 -10.45 -1.72
CA ILE A 161 -9.51 -10.38 -1.63
C ILE A 161 -10.18 -11.16 -2.77
N ALA A 162 -9.61 -12.32 -3.11
CA ALA A 162 -10.05 -13.13 -4.24
C ALA A 162 -11.57 -13.35 -4.28
N GLY A 163 -12.17 -13.12 -5.45
CA GLY A 163 -13.61 -13.28 -5.66
C GLY A 163 -14.48 -12.19 -5.01
N LYS A 164 -13.89 -11.15 -4.40
CA LYS A 164 -14.62 -10.02 -3.81
C LYS A 164 -14.34 -8.72 -4.56
N MET A 165 -15.38 -7.91 -4.70
CA MET A 165 -15.28 -6.56 -5.25
C MET A 165 -14.73 -5.61 -4.17
N PRO A 166 -13.59 -4.94 -4.40
CA PRO A 166 -13.12 -3.91 -3.49
C PRO A 166 -14.07 -2.72 -3.47
N THR A 167 -14.26 -2.14 -2.30
CA THR A 167 -15.00 -0.89 -2.12
C THR A 167 -14.20 0.29 -2.69
N GLY A 168 -14.90 1.36 -3.08
CA GLY A 168 -14.23 2.59 -3.49
C GLY A 168 -13.32 3.19 -2.41
N SER A 169 -13.63 2.95 -1.13
CA SER A 169 -12.79 3.40 -0.01
C SER A 169 -11.46 2.63 0.05
N GLU A 170 -11.49 1.30 -0.14
CA GLU A 170 -10.29 0.47 -0.19
C GLU A 170 -9.39 0.85 -1.37
N LEU A 171 -9.97 1.07 -2.56
CA LEU A 171 -9.21 1.55 -3.71
C LEU A 171 -8.54 2.91 -3.42
N ARG A 172 -9.27 3.87 -2.87
CA ARG A 172 -8.72 5.21 -2.54
C ARG A 172 -7.63 5.14 -1.49
N ARG A 173 -7.81 4.33 -0.44
CA ARG A 173 -6.81 4.12 0.62
C ARG A 173 -5.53 3.47 0.08
N ALA A 174 -5.65 2.67 -0.98
CA ALA A 174 -4.51 2.10 -1.69
C ALA A 174 -3.95 3.02 -2.80
N GLY A 175 -4.45 4.26 -2.92
CA GLY A 175 -4.01 5.22 -3.93
C GLY A 175 -4.59 5.02 -5.34
N GLN A 176 -5.50 4.07 -5.52
CA GLN A 176 -6.15 3.73 -6.80
C GLN A 176 -7.33 4.66 -7.13
N ASN A 177 -7.11 5.97 -6.98
CA ASN A 177 -8.14 6.99 -7.18
C ASN A 177 -8.67 7.02 -8.61
N SER A 178 -7.78 6.92 -9.60
CA SER A 178 -8.16 6.94 -11.01
C SER A 178 -9.03 5.74 -11.39
N LEU A 179 -8.72 4.54 -10.86
CA LEU A 179 -9.53 3.34 -11.06
C LEU A 179 -10.92 3.48 -10.41
N ALA A 180 -10.97 3.94 -9.16
CA ALA A 180 -12.24 4.16 -8.45
C ALA A 180 -13.12 5.19 -9.18
N SER A 181 -12.53 6.27 -9.68
CA SER A 181 -13.23 7.27 -10.49
C SER A 181 -13.65 6.74 -11.86
N ALA A 182 -12.81 5.93 -12.51
CA ALA A 182 -13.10 5.34 -13.82
C ALA A 182 -14.32 4.42 -13.77
N ILE A 183 -14.42 3.58 -12.74
CA ILE A 183 -15.57 2.69 -12.51
C ILE A 183 -16.86 3.51 -12.50
N HIS A 184 -16.90 4.59 -11.70
CA HIS A 184 -18.09 5.42 -11.58
C HIS A 184 -18.39 6.25 -12.84
N LYS A 185 -17.35 6.78 -13.48
CA LYS A 185 -17.49 7.74 -14.59
C LYS A 185 -17.79 7.07 -15.93
N TYR A 186 -17.28 5.87 -16.17
CA TYR A 186 -17.32 5.23 -17.49
C TYR A 186 -18.02 3.87 -17.49
N HIS A 187 -18.05 3.17 -16.36
CA HIS A 187 -18.50 1.76 -16.30
C HIS A 187 -19.70 1.53 -15.38
N GLY A 188 -20.39 2.61 -15.00
CA GLY A 188 -21.59 2.58 -14.16
C GLY A 188 -21.26 2.69 -12.68
N ASP A 189 -21.37 1.59 -11.95
CA ASP A 189 -21.06 1.55 -10.52
C ASP A 189 -20.29 0.27 -10.14
N PHE A 190 -19.90 0.19 -8.88
CA PHE A 190 -19.17 -0.97 -8.37
C PHE A 190 -19.99 -2.26 -8.44
N ARG A 191 -21.34 -2.19 -8.49
CA ARG A 191 -22.19 -3.37 -8.57
C ARG A 191 -22.23 -3.94 -9.98
N GLU A 192 -22.39 -3.06 -10.96
CA GLU A 192 -22.38 -3.40 -12.37
C GLU A 192 -21.04 -4.03 -12.77
N VAL A 193 -19.93 -3.42 -12.35
CA VAL A 193 -18.58 -3.97 -12.60
C VAL A 193 -18.39 -5.31 -11.88
N ALA A 194 -18.86 -5.45 -10.64
CA ALA A 194 -18.80 -6.72 -9.91
C ALA A 194 -19.56 -7.84 -10.64
N HIS A 195 -20.77 -7.56 -11.11
CA HIS A 195 -21.57 -8.51 -11.88
C HIS A 195 -20.87 -8.94 -13.17
N ARG A 196 -20.33 -7.99 -13.94
CA ARG A 196 -19.57 -8.27 -15.18
C ARG A 196 -18.32 -9.12 -14.97
N LEU A 197 -17.74 -9.08 -13.77
CA LEU A 197 -16.51 -9.80 -13.43
C LEU A 197 -16.75 -11.04 -12.57
N GLY A 198 -18.00 -11.35 -12.21
CA GLY A 198 -18.32 -12.45 -11.29
C GLY A 198 -17.75 -12.25 -9.88
N LEU A 199 -17.58 -11.00 -9.43
CA LEU A 199 -17.09 -10.67 -8.09
C LEU A 199 -18.26 -10.47 -7.12
N SER A 200 -18.07 -10.91 -5.87
CA SER A 200 -19.06 -10.74 -4.80
C SER A 200 -18.92 -9.39 -4.10
N ILE A 201 -20.04 -8.72 -3.84
CA ILE A 201 -20.06 -7.44 -3.12
C ILE A 201 -20.27 -7.72 -1.65
N THR A 202 -19.28 -7.38 -0.83
CA THR A 202 -19.45 -7.46 0.62
C THR A 202 -20.31 -6.26 1.05
N ARG A 203 -21.53 -6.52 1.54
CA ARG A 203 -22.38 -5.48 2.12
C ARG A 203 -21.73 -4.98 3.42
N THR A 204 -20.95 -3.91 3.35
CA THR A 204 -20.66 -3.10 4.54
C THR A 204 -21.72 -1.99 4.61
N TYR A 205 -22.83 -2.30 5.28
CA TYR A 205 -23.79 -1.30 5.72
C TYR A 205 -23.19 -0.58 6.93
N GLU A 206 -22.66 0.63 6.73
CA GLU A 206 -22.58 1.63 7.79
C GLU A 206 -23.14 2.95 7.27
N GLY A 207 -24.33 3.30 7.77
CA GLY A 207 -24.75 4.67 7.99
C GLY A 207 -25.08 5.54 6.78
N ARG A 208 -26.31 5.43 6.29
CA ARG A 208 -27.31 6.53 6.34
C ARG A 208 -28.64 6.03 5.80
N GLY A 209 -29.61 5.93 6.71
CA GLY A 209 -31.01 5.81 6.34
C GLY A 209 -31.41 6.99 5.46
N ARG A 210 -31.78 6.69 4.22
CA ARG A 210 -32.90 7.36 3.59
C ARG A 210 -33.87 6.26 3.18
N ARG A 211 -34.99 6.20 3.89
CA ARG A 211 -36.20 5.57 3.37
C ARG A 211 -36.46 6.22 2.02
N PHE A 212 -36.29 5.46 0.95
CA PHE A 212 -37.06 5.69 -0.25
C PHE A 212 -38.25 4.76 -0.12
N ASP A 213 -39.33 5.28 0.45
CA ASP A 213 -40.65 4.71 0.20
C ASP A 213 -40.85 4.74 -1.31
N ARG A 214 -40.96 3.56 -1.92
CA ARG A 214 -41.39 3.41 -3.29
C ARG A 214 -42.76 2.76 -3.23
N PRO A 215 -43.84 3.42 -3.68
CA PRO A 215 -45.14 2.77 -3.75
C PRO A 215 -45.07 1.74 -4.89
N GLU A 216 -45.44 0.51 -4.58
CA GLU A 216 -45.73 -0.52 -5.59
C GLU A 216 -47.03 -0.14 -6.30
N SER A 217 -46.91 0.23 -7.57
CA SER A 217 -48.02 0.20 -8.51
C SER A 217 -47.94 -1.13 -9.27
N GLY A 218 -48.93 -2.00 -9.04
CA GLY A 218 -49.13 -3.25 -9.77
C GLY A 218 -50.61 -3.65 -9.75
N SER A 219 -51.39 -3.01 -10.63
CA SER A 219 -52.59 -3.51 -11.34
C SER A 219 -53.76 -4.14 -10.56
N SER A 220 -54.93 -3.50 -10.63
CA SER A 220 -56.17 -4.07 -11.21
C SER A 220 -57.33 -3.06 -11.15
N GLY A 221 -58.03 -2.86 -12.28
CA GLY A 221 -59.35 -2.24 -12.32
C GLY A 221 -59.45 -0.93 -13.10
N TRP A 222 -59.44 -1.00 -14.43
CA TRP A 222 -60.11 0.01 -15.24
C TRP A 222 -61.62 -0.25 -15.20
N LEU A 223 -62.41 0.72 -14.72
CA LEU A 223 -63.80 0.92 -15.12
C LEU A 223 -64.00 2.43 -15.37
N ASP A 224 -64.55 2.71 -16.55
CA ASP A 224 -64.68 3.97 -17.28
C ASP A 224 -65.70 4.93 -16.62
N PRO A 225 -65.46 6.27 -16.57
CA PRO A 225 -66.32 7.22 -15.89
C PRO A 225 -67.42 7.74 -16.83
N SER A 226 -68.53 7.00 -16.90
CA SER A 226 -69.79 7.48 -17.48
C SER A 226 -71.00 7.12 -16.62
N GLU A 227 -70.99 7.57 -15.36
CA GLU A 227 -72.22 7.75 -14.58
C GLU A 227 -72.32 9.20 -14.09
N ARG A 228 -72.53 10.10 -15.06
CA ARG A 228 -73.58 11.13 -14.93
C ARG A 228 -74.72 10.54 -15.75
N GLY A 229 -75.77 10.01 -15.16
CA GLY A 229 -76.75 10.74 -14.39
C GLY A 229 -78.06 10.74 -15.18
N GLN A 230 -79.19 10.76 -14.45
CA GLN A 230 -80.54 11.09 -14.90
C GLN A 230 -81.54 9.95 -15.19
N PHE A 231 -82.54 9.93 -14.29
CA PHE A 231 -83.98 9.86 -14.54
C PHE A 231 -84.70 8.50 -14.68
N ARG A 232 -85.57 8.25 -13.68
CA ARG A 232 -86.80 7.42 -13.74
C ARG A 232 -87.70 7.87 -14.91
N PRO A 233 -88.58 7.01 -15.49
CA PRO A 233 -89.97 6.88 -14.96
C PRO A 233 -90.76 5.56 -15.23
N THR A 234 -91.74 5.26 -14.33
CA THR A 234 -93.10 4.65 -14.49
C THR A 234 -93.32 3.26 -15.10
N PRO A 235 -94.48 2.57 -14.88
CA PRO A 235 -95.75 2.98 -14.22
C PRO A 235 -95.86 2.64 -12.73
#